data_AF-A0A9E1S0A6-F1
#
_entry.id   AF-A0A9E1S0A6-F1
#
_cell.length_a   1.000
_cell.length_b   1.000
_cell.length_c   1.000
_cell.angle_alpha   90.00
_cell.angle_beta   90.00
_cell.angle_gamma   90.00
#
_symmetry.space_group_name_H-M   'P 1'
#
loop_
_entity.id
_entity.type
_entity.pdbx_description
1 polymer ?
#
loop_
_entity_poly.entity_id
_entity_poly.type
_entity_poly.pdbx_seq_one_letter_code
_entity_poly.pdbx_strand_id
1 'polypeptide(L)'
;MAQEAKAWAEKFREATESDPIIQSYAKYYTCDFLLDMEELRVGVQMRDGQVHNIEINPAPLEPHQFSLHAPAETWRKMSEKH
;
A
#
# COMPACT_ATOMS: atom_id res chain seq x y z
N MET A 1 -0.79 -17.28 -1.99
CA MET A 1 0.06 -16.20 -2.53
C MET A 1 -0.71 -15.24 -3.45
N ALA A 2 -1.02 -15.56 -4.71
CA ALA A 2 -1.64 -14.59 -5.64
C ALA A 2 -3.06 -14.12 -5.24
N GLN A 3 -3.91 -15.05 -4.79
CA GLN A 3 -5.27 -14.73 -4.33
C GLN A 3 -5.25 -13.88 -3.05
N GLU A 4 -4.31 -14.15 -2.14
CA GLU A 4 -4.15 -13.42 -0.89
C GLU A 4 -3.61 -12.01 -1.15
N ALA A 5 -2.69 -11.85 -2.10
CA ALA A 5 -2.16 -10.55 -2.50
C ALA A 5 -3.24 -9.68 -3.18
N LYS A 6 -4.10 -10.28 -4.01
CA LYS A 6 -5.27 -9.57 -4.58
C LYS A 6 -6.25 -9.16 -3.48
N ALA A 7 -6.57 -10.05 -2.55
CA ALA A 7 -7.45 -9.74 -1.42
C ALA A 7 -6.86 -8.64 -0.53
N TRP A 8 -5.54 -8.62 -0.35
CA TRP A 8 -4.85 -7.54 0.35
C TRP A 8 -4.98 -6.21 -0.38
N ALA A 9 -4.78 -6.20 -1.71
CA ALA A 9 -4.87 -4.99 -2.53
C ALA A 9 -6.28 -4.37 -2.48
N GLU A 10 -7.31 -5.21 -2.56
CA GLU A 10 -8.72 -4.79 -2.40
C GLU A 10 -8.95 -4.18 -1.01
N LYS A 11 -8.48 -4.82 0.06
CA LYS A 11 -8.61 -4.31 1.43
C LYS A 11 -7.87 -2.99 1.65
N PHE A 12 -6.67 -2.84 1.08
CA PHE A 12 -5.89 -1.61 1.16
C PHE A 12 -6.65 -0.46 0.49
N ARG A 13 -7.19 -0.72 -0.71
CA ARG A 13 -8.01 0.23 -1.44
C ARG A 13 -9.25 0.62 -0.65
N GLU A 14 -10.00 -0.35 -0.16
CA GLU A 14 -11.20 -0.12 0.66
C GLU A 14 -10.86 0.72 1.90
N ALA A 15 -9.82 0.36 2.64
CA ALA A 15 -9.41 1.08 3.85
C ALA A 15 -9.00 2.53 3.55
N THR A 16 -8.38 2.79 2.39
CA THR A 16 -7.94 4.14 2.00
C THR A 16 -9.10 5.00 1.49
N GLU A 17 -9.97 4.42 0.66
CA GLU A 17 -11.01 5.16 -0.06
C GLU A 17 -12.32 5.29 0.75
N SER A 18 -12.59 4.37 1.68
CA SER A 18 -13.82 4.41 2.50
C SER A 18 -13.71 5.25 3.78
N ASP A 19 -12.49 5.54 4.25
CA ASP A 19 -12.29 6.27 5.50
C ASP A 19 -12.44 7.80 5.27
N PRO A 20 -13.45 8.45 5.89
CA PRO A 20 -13.72 9.87 5.67
C PRO A 20 -12.63 10.79 6.24
N ILE A 21 -11.88 10.33 7.26
CA ILE A 21 -10.74 11.07 7.80
C ILE A 21 -9.62 11.04 6.78
N ILE A 22 -9.26 9.87 6.27
CA ILE A 22 -8.24 9.75 5.20
C ILE A 22 -8.63 10.64 4.03
N GLN A 23 -9.86 10.51 3.51
CA GLN A 23 -10.33 11.30 2.37
C GLN A 23 -10.31 12.81 2.61
N SER A 24 -10.52 13.28 3.85
CA SER A 24 -10.47 14.71 4.17
C SER A 24 -9.08 15.32 4.03
N TYR A 25 -8.02 14.54 4.27
CA TYR A 25 -6.61 15.00 4.19
C TYR A 25 -5.90 14.54 2.91
N ALA A 26 -6.38 13.47 2.28
CA ALA A 26 -5.70 12.81 1.19
C ALA A 26 -5.78 13.56 -0.15
N LYS A 27 -6.54 14.66 -0.26
CA LYS A 27 -6.66 15.46 -1.49
C LYS A 27 -5.30 15.86 -2.11
N TYR A 28 -4.27 16.07 -1.29
CA TYR A 28 -2.92 16.42 -1.77
C TYR A 28 -1.94 15.24 -1.72
N TYR A 29 -2.43 14.05 -1.38
CA TYR A 29 -1.66 12.84 -1.28
C TYR A 29 -1.58 12.15 -2.64
N THR A 30 -0.64 12.63 -3.45
CA THR A 30 -0.27 12.04 -4.74
C THR A 30 1.16 11.53 -4.64
N CYS A 31 1.30 10.20 -4.60
CA CYS A 31 2.61 9.58 -4.53
C CYS A 31 2.65 8.15 -5.05
N ASP A 32 3.84 7.72 -5.45
CA ASP A 32 4.12 6.32 -5.79
C ASP A 32 5.08 5.77 -4.73
N PHE A 33 4.72 4.66 -4.07
CA PHE A 33 5.53 4.08 -3.02
C PHE A 33 5.57 2.56 -3.04
N LEU A 34 6.64 2.01 -2.49
CA LEU A 34 6.85 0.57 -2.36
C LEU A 34 6.76 0.14 -0.89
N LEU A 35 5.90 -0.83 -0.61
CA LEU A 35 5.90 -1.57 0.65
C LEU A 35 6.73 -2.83 0.45
N ASP A 36 7.88 -2.92 1.11
CA ASP A 36 8.75 -4.10 1.10
C ASP A 36 8.61 -4.83 2.43
N MET A 37 7.88 -5.95 2.38
CA MET A 37 7.54 -6.80 3.53
C MET A 37 8.36 -8.11 3.49
N GLU A 38 9.57 -8.05 2.95
CA GLU A 38 10.52 -9.18 2.80
C GLU A 38 10.08 -10.23 1.77
N GLU A 39 9.05 -11.01 2.08
CA GLU A 39 8.52 -12.07 1.19
C GLU A 39 7.53 -11.53 0.15
N LEU A 40 7.04 -10.30 0.35
CA LEU A 40 6.06 -9.66 -0.50
C LEU A 40 6.43 -8.19 -0.70
N ARG A 41 6.45 -7.76 -1.97
CA ARG A 41 6.59 -6.35 -2.33
C ARG A 41 5.29 -5.87 -2.95
N VAL A 42 4.84 -4.68 -2.56
CA VAL A 42 3.63 -4.08 -3.10
C VAL A 42 3.90 -2.64 -3.50
N GLY A 43 3.84 -2.37 -4.81
CA GLY A 43 3.86 -1.02 -5.34
C GLY A 43 2.45 -0.42 -5.27
N VAL A 44 2.33 0.80 -4.76
CA VAL A 44 1.07 1.54 -4.68
C VAL A 44 1.24 2.88 -5.36
N GLN A 45 0.33 3.20 -6.27
CA GLN A 45 0.24 4.50 -6.91
C GLN A 45 -1.00 5.22 -6.39
N MET A 46 -0.80 6.38 -5.79
CA MET A 46 -1.85 7.24 -5.24
C MET A 46 -1.99 8.50 -6.08
N ARG A 47 -3.23 8.88 -6.42
CA ARG A 47 -3.53 10.13 -7.11
C ARG A 47 -4.70 10.80 -6.40
N ASP A 48 -4.51 12.05 -5.99
CA ASP A 48 -5.52 12.88 -5.32
C ASP A 48 -6.22 12.16 -4.13
N GLY A 49 -5.46 11.33 -3.41
CA GLY A 49 -5.96 10.59 -2.25
C GLY A 49 -6.70 9.30 -2.54
N GLN A 50 -6.71 8.86 -3.80
CA GLN A 50 -7.30 7.60 -4.23
C GLN A 50 -6.22 6.64 -4.72
N VAL A 51 -6.50 5.34 -4.62
CA VAL A 51 -5.59 4.32 -5.12
C VAL A 51 -5.74 4.27 -6.64
N HIS A 52 -4.71 4.67 -7.37
CA HIS A 52 -4.71 4.57 -8.83
C HIS A 52 -4.37 3.16 -9.30
N ASN A 53 -3.31 2.57 -8.76
CA ASN A 53 -2.85 1.23 -9.12
C ASN A 53 -2.20 0.53 -7.90
N ILE A 54 -2.30 -0.79 -7.87
CA ILE A 54 -1.55 -1.64 -6.94
C ILE A 54 -0.89 -2.74 -7.74
N GLU A 55 0.42 -2.85 -7.64
CA GLU A 55 1.21 -3.90 -8.28
C GLU A 55 1.80 -4.84 -7.24
N ILE A 56 1.59 -6.14 -7.44
CA ILE A 56 2.12 -7.19 -6.56
C ILE A 56 3.42 -7.71 -7.13
N ASN A 57 4.47 -7.69 -6.31
CA ASN A 57 5.83 -8.02 -6.70
C ASN A 57 6.28 -7.25 -7.95
N PRO A 58 6.28 -5.90 -7.89
CA PRO A 58 6.70 -5.08 -9.01
C PRO A 58 8.14 -5.43 -9.43
N ALA A 59 8.45 -5.15 -10.69
CA ALA A 59 9.77 -5.38 -11.23
C ALA A 59 10.85 -4.64 -10.41
N PRO A 60 12.08 -5.16 -10.36
CA PRO A 60 13.20 -4.41 -9.79
C PRO A 60 13.35 -3.06 -10.49
N LEU A 61 13.64 -2.00 -9.72
CA LEU A 61 13.85 -0.63 -10.21
C LEU A 61 12.59 0.09 -10.73
N GLU A 62 11.38 -0.44 -10.49
CA GLU A 62 10.16 0.32 -10.76
C GLU A 62 10.18 1.67 -10.01
N PRO A 63 9.95 2.80 -10.69
CA PRO A 63 10.03 4.13 -10.08
C PRO A 63 9.04 4.28 -8.93
N HIS A 64 9.54 4.72 -7.79
CA HIS A 64 8.74 5.11 -6.62
C HIS A 64 9.43 6.28 -5.93
N GLN A 65 8.66 7.15 -5.29
CA GLN A 65 9.19 8.30 -4.57
C GLN A 65 9.82 7.90 -3.23
N PHE A 66 9.28 6.86 -2.59
CA PHE A 66 9.84 6.30 -1.36
C PHE A 66 9.46 4.84 -1.18
N SER A 67 10.21 4.14 -0.34
CA SER A 67 9.96 2.75 0.03
C SER A 67 9.93 2.60 1.54
N LEU A 68 8.97 1.84 2.06
CA LEU A 68 8.93 1.41 3.46
C LEU A 68 9.39 -0.04 3.54
N HIS A 69 10.53 -0.27 4.19
CA HIS A 69 11.11 -1.59 4.36
C HIS A 69 11.08 -1.98 5.85
N ALA A 70 10.50 -3.15 6.14
CA ALA A 70 10.55 -3.73 7.47
C ALA A 70 10.31 -5.25 7.40
N PRO A 71 10.80 -6.04 8.39
CA PRO A 71 10.51 -7.47 8.48
C PRO A 71 9.01 -7.74 8.57
N ALA A 72 8.57 -8.92 8.09
CA ALA A 72 7.17 -9.31 8.12
C ALA A 72 6.54 -9.27 9.53
N GLU A 73 7.32 -9.56 10.59
CA GLU A 73 6.87 -9.45 11.98
C GLU A 73 6.47 -8.02 12.37
N THR A 74 7.24 -7.02 11.94
CA THR A 74 6.97 -5.60 12.23
C THR A 74 5.66 -5.17 11.59
N TRP A 75 5.42 -5.54 10.34
CA TRP A 75 4.17 -5.26 9.63
C TRP A 75 2.96 -5.92 10.30
N ARG A 76 3.09 -7.18 10.77
CA ARG A 76 2.01 -7.86 11.49
C ARG A 76 1.62 -7.10 12.76
N LYS A 77 2.60 -6.71 13.58
CA LYS A 77 2.36 -5.93 14.81
C LYS A 77 1.69 -4.58 14.52
N MET A 78 2.08 -3.90 13.44
CA MET A 78 1.45 -2.62 13.03
C MET A 78 -0.02 -2.79 12.61
N SER A 79 -0.42 -3.98 12.15
CA SER A 79 -1.79 -4.26 11.72
C SER A 79 -2.73 -4.67 12.86
N GLU A 80 -2.20 -4.95 14.05
CA GLU A 80 -2.99 -5.30 15.22
C GLU A 80 -3.76 -4.05 15.70
N LYS A 81 -5.09 -4.15 15.82
CA LYS A 81 -5.90 -3.09 16.42
C LYS A 81 -5.56 -2.97 17.90
N HIS A 82 -5.21 -1.76 18.33
CA HIS A 82 -5.18 -1.36 19.73
C HIS A 82 -6.58 -1.00 20.22
#